data_AF-A4I299-F1
#
_entry.id   AF-A4I299-F1
#
_cell.length_a   1.000
_cell.length_b   1.000
_cell.length_c   1.000
_cell.angle_alpha   90.00
_cell.angle_beta   90.00
_cell.angle_gamma   90.00
#
_symmetry.space_group_name_H-M   'P 1'
#
loop_
_entity.id
_entity.type
_entity.pdbx_description
1 polymer ?
#
loop_
_entity_poly.entity_id
_entity_poly.type
_entity_poly.pdbx_seq_one_letter_code
_entity_poly.pdbx_strand_id
1 'polypeptide(L)'
;MEMSIEALVEGLAVLQQATALDFSGNVEGAVEMYIAAVTRLDAVAEMLPADLAETVKRNTEAIRRKIDMLRRSRWTREQTTLFPSFTTQFVPVPIPIEDYRVPRSPFSRVFWLMRLLRRSIRQGAFFTPSLYVSREVWMQDGCGASLRFVGAKIKYTSALCSAMEPLRSMTTLGDIEKTEMHLRKFVDVERELRSTLDSEIGQVKDAKPQKKSVWGALAKKAKLWTHQESNYDVCLTWASSALEQGQLFERWHIYFAQAVKGLSPVPPGIQLILDLLQHIGIQLYSGLCVFLLHDMTILVERYQSKCQKSVTRLLPVEPKLESGGAII
;
A
#
# COMPACT_ATOMS: atom_id res chain seq x y z
N MET A 1 -13.84 -41.82 64.52
CA MET A 1 -13.49 -40.38 64.47
C MET A 1 -11.99 -40.17 64.36
N GLU A 2 -11.14 -40.92 65.08
CA GLU A 2 -9.67 -40.87 64.90
C GLU A 2 -9.25 -41.18 63.45
N MET A 3 -9.78 -42.25 62.85
CA MET A 3 -9.48 -42.61 61.45
C MET A 3 -9.81 -41.51 60.43
N SER A 4 -10.87 -40.70 60.67
CA SER A 4 -11.23 -39.60 59.76
C SER A 4 -10.28 -38.40 59.89
N ILE A 5 -9.68 -38.20 61.08
CA ILE A 5 -8.72 -37.10 61.30
C ILE A 5 -7.38 -37.43 60.64
N GLU A 6 -6.86 -38.64 60.82
CA GLU A 6 -5.60 -39.06 60.19
C GLU A 6 -5.69 -38.98 58.66
N ALA A 7 -6.77 -39.53 58.07
CA ALA A 7 -6.99 -39.46 56.64
C ALA A 7 -7.15 -38.02 56.12
N LEU A 8 -7.72 -37.11 56.91
CA LEU A 8 -7.81 -35.69 56.56
C LEU A 8 -6.41 -35.04 56.55
N VAL A 9 -5.58 -35.31 57.56
CA VAL A 9 -4.20 -34.79 57.63
C VAL A 9 -3.38 -35.28 56.44
N GLU A 10 -3.49 -36.56 56.07
CA GLU A 10 -2.83 -37.10 54.89
C GLU A 10 -3.32 -36.46 53.59
N GLY A 11 -4.64 -36.23 53.44
CA GLY A 11 -5.20 -35.53 52.29
C GLY A 11 -4.68 -34.09 52.16
N LEU A 12 -4.59 -33.38 53.28
CA LEU A 12 -4.03 -32.02 53.33
C LEU A 12 -2.52 -31.99 53.06
N ALA A 13 -1.77 -33.00 53.51
CA ALA A 13 -0.34 -33.11 53.21
C ALA A 13 -0.08 -33.28 51.70
N VAL A 14 -0.89 -34.11 51.02
CA VAL A 14 -0.82 -34.23 49.54
C VAL A 14 -1.20 -32.94 48.86
N LEU A 15 -2.22 -32.23 49.35
CA LEU A 15 -2.59 -30.91 48.82
C LEU A 15 -1.45 -29.90 48.95
N GLN A 16 -0.76 -29.86 50.09
CA GLN A 16 0.41 -29.00 50.29
C GLN A 16 1.54 -29.33 49.31
N GLN A 17 1.80 -30.62 49.06
CA GLN A 17 2.77 -31.04 48.04
C GLN A 17 2.35 -30.60 46.63
N ALA A 18 1.07 -30.76 46.28
CA ALA A 18 0.53 -30.29 45.00
C ALA A 18 0.73 -28.79 44.81
N THR A 19 0.46 -28.00 45.84
CA THR A 19 0.66 -26.56 45.84
C THR A 19 2.13 -26.17 45.73
N ALA A 20 3.04 -26.89 46.39
CA ALA A 20 4.48 -26.65 46.24
C ALA A 20 4.97 -26.94 44.80
N LEU A 21 4.48 -28.02 44.19
CA LEU A 21 4.78 -28.34 42.79
C LEU A 21 4.23 -27.28 41.83
N ASP A 22 3.03 -26.77 42.07
CA ASP A 22 2.43 -25.67 41.31
C ASP A 22 3.28 -24.40 41.41
N PHE A 23 3.70 -24.01 42.62
CA PHE A 23 4.56 -22.84 42.83
C PHE A 23 5.96 -22.98 42.21
N SER A 24 6.52 -24.19 42.13
CA SER A 24 7.80 -24.45 41.46
C SER A 24 7.71 -24.50 39.93
N GLY A 25 6.50 -24.44 39.36
CA GLY A 25 6.26 -24.50 37.92
C GLY A 25 6.22 -25.92 37.34
N ASN A 26 6.29 -26.96 38.18
CA ASN A 26 6.09 -28.34 37.74
C ASN A 26 4.60 -28.65 37.60
N VAL A 27 4.02 -28.20 36.49
CA VAL A 27 2.57 -28.30 36.25
C VAL A 27 2.08 -29.75 36.17
N GLU A 28 2.85 -30.67 35.59
CA GLU A 28 2.44 -32.08 35.47
C GLU A 28 2.35 -32.76 36.84
N GLY A 29 3.43 -32.64 37.62
CA GLY A 29 3.44 -33.17 38.99
C GLY A 29 2.38 -32.50 39.88
N ALA A 30 2.16 -31.19 39.71
CA ALA A 30 1.12 -30.47 40.45
C ALA A 30 -0.29 -31.00 40.16
N VAL A 31 -0.64 -31.21 38.88
CA VAL A 31 -1.95 -31.73 38.49
C VAL A 31 -2.18 -33.14 39.03
N GLU A 32 -1.19 -34.03 38.94
CA GLU A 32 -1.29 -35.38 39.49
C GLU A 32 -1.51 -35.37 41.01
N MET A 33 -0.75 -34.54 41.74
CA MET A 33 -0.89 -34.42 43.20
C MET A 33 -2.21 -33.75 43.59
N TYR A 34 -2.70 -32.75 42.84
CA TYR A 34 -4.01 -32.16 43.11
C TYR A 34 -5.14 -33.19 42.92
N ILE A 35 -5.06 -34.04 41.89
CA ILE A 35 -6.02 -35.13 41.67
C ILE A 35 -5.97 -36.11 42.85
N ALA A 36 -4.78 -36.52 43.26
CA ALA A 36 -4.61 -37.40 44.42
C ALA A 36 -5.17 -36.79 45.71
N ALA A 37 -4.96 -35.49 45.95
CA ALA A 37 -5.51 -34.76 47.07
C ALA A 37 -7.05 -34.73 47.04
N VAL A 38 -7.65 -34.45 45.88
CA VAL A 38 -9.11 -34.45 45.71
C VAL A 38 -9.69 -35.83 46.03
N THR A 39 -9.14 -36.90 45.46
CA THR A 39 -9.62 -38.27 45.70
C THR A 39 -9.58 -38.64 47.17
N ARG A 40 -8.52 -38.27 47.90
CA ARG A 40 -8.40 -38.53 49.34
C ARG A 40 -9.38 -37.70 50.16
N LEU A 41 -9.51 -36.41 49.86
CA LEU A 41 -10.40 -35.51 50.58
C LEU A 41 -11.89 -35.85 50.35
N ASP A 42 -12.26 -36.27 49.14
CA ASP A 42 -13.61 -36.74 48.85
C ASP A 42 -13.95 -38.02 49.63
N ALA A 43 -13.01 -38.98 49.71
CA ALA A 43 -13.19 -40.19 50.51
C ALA A 43 -13.35 -39.88 52.01
N VAL A 44 -12.61 -38.90 52.53
CA VAL A 44 -12.77 -38.43 53.92
C VAL A 44 -14.13 -37.75 54.13
N ALA A 45 -14.61 -36.98 53.16
CA ALA A 45 -15.90 -36.30 53.25
C ALA A 45 -17.09 -37.27 53.42
N GLU A 46 -16.98 -38.51 52.94
CA GLU A 46 -18.03 -39.54 53.13
C GLU A 46 -18.15 -40.02 54.58
N MET A 47 -17.09 -39.85 55.38
CA MET A 47 -17.03 -40.30 56.78
C MET A 47 -17.31 -39.19 57.81
N LEU A 48 -17.47 -37.95 57.35
CA LEU A 48 -17.62 -36.78 58.21
C LEU A 48 -19.11 -36.42 58.46
N PRO A 49 -19.42 -35.74 59.58
CA PRO A 49 -20.69 -35.05 59.78
C PRO A 49 -21.01 -34.10 58.61
N ALA A 50 -22.30 -33.88 58.33
CA ALA A 50 -22.76 -33.21 57.12
C ALA A 50 -22.17 -31.80 56.92
N ASP A 51 -22.03 -31.03 57.98
CA ASP A 51 -21.46 -29.68 57.99
C ASP A 51 -19.97 -29.65 57.61
N LEU A 52 -19.19 -30.58 58.16
CA LEU A 52 -17.77 -30.72 57.83
C LEU A 52 -17.57 -31.30 56.43
N ALA A 53 -18.39 -32.29 56.05
CA ALA A 53 -18.38 -32.89 54.73
C ALA A 53 -18.67 -31.85 53.63
N GLU A 54 -19.62 -30.94 53.83
CA GLU A 54 -19.91 -29.84 52.89
C GLU A 54 -18.71 -28.91 52.72
N THR A 55 -18.03 -28.58 53.82
CA THR A 55 -16.82 -27.73 53.79
C THR A 55 -15.69 -28.39 53.00
N VAL A 56 -15.44 -29.69 53.21
CA VAL A 56 -14.43 -30.45 52.45
C VAL A 56 -14.80 -30.49 50.97
N LYS A 57 -16.05 -30.81 50.63
CA LYS A 57 -16.55 -30.85 49.23
C LYS A 57 -16.40 -29.50 48.52
N ARG A 58 -16.67 -28.38 49.21
CA ARG A 58 -16.48 -27.04 48.66
C ARG A 58 -15.01 -26.75 48.35
N ASN A 59 -14.10 -27.18 49.22
CA ASN A 59 -12.66 -27.02 49.00
C ASN A 59 -12.14 -27.94 47.89
N THR A 60 -12.61 -29.19 47.81
CA THR A 60 -12.23 -30.09 46.69
C THR A 60 -12.70 -29.55 45.35
N GLU A 61 -13.87 -28.92 45.30
CA GLU A 61 -14.35 -28.24 44.10
C GLU A 61 -13.44 -27.07 43.66
N ALA A 62 -12.90 -26.30 44.60
CA ALA A 62 -11.91 -25.26 44.28
C ALA A 62 -10.63 -25.86 43.69
N ILE A 63 -10.19 -27.02 44.20
CA ILE A 63 -9.02 -27.74 43.68
C ILE A 63 -9.29 -28.27 42.26
N ARG A 64 -10.48 -28.84 42.00
CA ARG A 64 -10.88 -29.27 40.65
C ARG A 64 -10.83 -28.13 39.63
N ARG A 65 -11.36 -26.96 39.99
CA ARG A 65 -11.28 -25.76 39.13
C ARG A 65 -9.83 -25.34 38.83
N LYS A 66 -8.94 -25.49 39.81
CA LYS A 66 -7.51 -25.21 39.65
C LYS A 66 -6.84 -26.22 38.71
N ILE A 67 -7.16 -27.51 38.82
CA ILE A 67 -6.71 -28.55 37.86
C ILE A 67 -7.14 -28.18 36.43
N ASP A 68 -8.39 -27.78 36.23
CA ASP A 68 -8.91 -27.39 34.91
C ASP A 68 -8.24 -26.13 34.36
N MET A 69 -7.89 -25.17 35.24
CA MET A 69 -7.11 -24.00 34.84
C MET A 69 -5.72 -24.42 34.33
N LEU A 70 -4.99 -25.24 35.09
CA LEU A 70 -3.64 -25.69 34.72
C LEU A 70 -3.64 -26.48 33.41
N ARG A 71 -4.61 -27.38 33.23
CA ARG A 71 -4.80 -28.13 31.98
C ARG A 71 -5.10 -27.23 30.79
N ARG A 72 -5.96 -26.22 30.95
CA ARG A 72 -6.25 -25.24 29.89
C ARG A 72 -5.02 -24.42 29.53
N SER A 73 -4.26 -23.93 30.51
CA SER A 73 -3.02 -23.19 30.26
C SER A 73 -1.98 -24.02 29.51
N ARG A 74 -1.86 -25.31 29.84
CA ARG A 74 -1.03 -26.26 29.08
C ARG A 74 -1.53 -26.40 27.65
N TRP A 75 -2.82 -26.68 27.46
CA TRP A 75 -3.41 -26.83 26.14
C TRP A 75 -3.19 -25.59 25.27
N THR A 76 -3.37 -24.39 25.83
CA THR A 76 -3.07 -23.13 25.11
C THR A 76 -1.59 -23.04 24.75
N ARG A 77 -0.66 -23.40 25.64
CA ARG A 77 0.77 -23.38 25.36
C ARG A 77 1.16 -24.38 24.26
N GLU A 78 0.66 -25.61 24.32
CA GLU A 78 0.86 -26.63 23.29
C GLU A 78 0.28 -26.19 21.94
N GLN A 79 -0.94 -25.62 21.93
CA GLN A 79 -1.54 -25.05 20.72
C GLN A 79 -0.70 -23.90 20.16
N THR A 80 -0.17 -22.99 21.01
CA THR A 80 0.71 -21.92 20.52
C THR A 80 1.98 -22.42 19.86
N THR A 81 2.50 -23.59 20.28
CA THR A 81 3.69 -24.20 19.64
C THR A 81 3.42 -24.86 18.29
N LEU A 82 2.15 -25.12 17.95
CA LEU A 82 1.77 -25.65 16.63
C LEU A 82 1.79 -24.57 15.55
N PHE A 83 1.70 -23.29 15.94
CA PHE A 83 1.77 -22.19 14.98
C PHE A 83 3.23 -21.86 14.65
N PRO A 84 3.58 -21.71 13.37
CA PRO A 84 4.91 -21.27 12.99
C PRO A 84 5.18 -19.87 13.57
N SER A 85 6.16 -19.78 14.48
CA SER A 85 6.69 -18.49 14.92
C SER A 85 7.78 -18.05 13.95
N PHE A 86 7.58 -16.90 13.30
CA PHE A 86 8.62 -16.24 12.51
C PHE A 86 8.85 -14.84 13.08
N THR A 87 10.09 -14.36 13.04
CA THR A 87 10.44 -13.01 13.47
C THR A 87 9.75 -12.01 12.54
N THR A 88 8.64 -11.44 12.97
CA THR A 88 7.99 -10.33 12.28
C THR A 88 8.76 -9.05 12.58
N GLN A 89 9.70 -8.68 11.70
CA GLN A 89 10.20 -7.30 11.64
C GLN A 89 9.23 -6.46 10.81
N PHE A 90 7.96 -6.39 11.22
CA PHE A 90 7.04 -5.43 10.62
C PHE A 90 7.27 -4.07 11.27
N VAL A 91 7.83 -3.13 10.50
CA VAL A 91 7.93 -1.73 10.91
C VAL A 91 6.78 -0.99 10.24
N PRO A 92 5.72 -0.60 10.99
CA PRO A 92 4.66 0.21 10.43
C PRO A 92 5.24 1.53 9.93
N VAL A 93 5.10 1.80 8.63
CA VAL A 93 5.41 3.13 8.08
C VAL A 93 4.16 3.99 8.22
N PRO A 94 4.19 5.08 9.01
CA PRO A 94 3.03 5.95 9.11
C PRO A 94 2.71 6.53 7.73
N ILE A 95 1.48 6.30 7.27
CA ILE A 95 0.99 6.91 6.05
C ILE A 95 0.50 8.32 6.42
N PRO A 96 0.97 9.39 5.75
CA PRO A 96 0.50 10.74 6.03
C PRO A 96 -1.02 10.83 5.90
N ILE A 97 -1.70 11.31 6.94
CA ILE A 97 -3.12 11.67 6.86
C ILE A 97 -3.19 12.97 6.07
N GLU A 98 -3.80 12.93 4.90
CA GLU A 98 -3.92 14.09 4.03
C GLU A 98 -5.36 14.57 3.93
N ASP A 99 -5.56 15.89 4.02
CA ASP A 99 -6.85 16.51 3.73
C ASP A 99 -7.10 16.46 2.22
N TYR A 100 -7.94 15.52 1.81
CA TYR A 100 -8.26 15.27 0.41
C TYR A 100 -9.22 16.34 -0.12
N ARG A 101 -8.67 17.52 -0.46
CA ARG A 101 -9.44 18.62 -1.07
C ARG A 101 -9.26 18.68 -2.58
N VAL A 102 -10.23 18.15 -3.31
CA VAL A 102 -10.27 18.24 -4.77
C VAL A 102 -10.73 19.65 -5.19
N PRO A 103 -10.00 20.35 -6.08
CA PRO A 103 -10.43 21.65 -6.57
C PRO A 103 -11.79 21.60 -7.26
N ARG A 104 -12.60 22.66 -7.11
CA ARG A 104 -13.91 22.76 -7.78
C ARG A 104 -13.78 22.94 -9.30
N SER A 105 -12.86 23.79 -9.73
CA SER A 105 -12.63 24.08 -11.16
C SER A 105 -12.01 22.88 -11.88
N PRO A 106 -12.59 22.42 -13.01
CA PRO A 106 -12.00 21.37 -13.84
C PRO A 106 -10.57 21.68 -14.29
N PHE A 107 -10.28 22.95 -14.62
CA PHE A 107 -8.94 23.40 -14.97
C PHE A 107 -7.94 23.16 -13.83
N SER A 108 -8.28 23.60 -12.62
CA SER A 108 -7.41 23.42 -11.43
C SER A 108 -7.26 21.95 -11.03
N ARG A 109 -8.22 21.07 -11.36
CA ARG A 109 -8.11 19.63 -11.10
C ARG A 109 -6.97 18.99 -11.89
N VAL A 110 -6.67 19.47 -13.09
CA VAL A 110 -5.54 18.95 -13.89
C VAL A 110 -4.22 19.17 -13.14
N PHE A 111 -3.94 20.39 -12.71
CA PHE A 111 -2.68 20.70 -12.04
C PHE A 111 -2.60 20.09 -10.64
N TRP A 112 -3.74 19.97 -9.96
CA TRP A 112 -3.82 19.18 -8.73
C TRP A 112 -3.48 17.71 -8.95
N LEU A 113 -4.02 17.07 -10.00
CA LEU A 113 -3.66 15.70 -10.38
C LEU A 113 -2.17 15.60 -10.73
N MET A 114 -1.60 16.58 -11.42
CA MET A 114 -0.17 16.60 -11.72
C MET A 114 0.68 16.63 -10.45
N ARG A 115 0.27 17.40 -9.43
CA ARG A 115 0.93 17.40 -8.11
C ARG A 115 0.84 16.03 -7.43
N LEU A 116 -0.32 15.37 -7.52
CA LEU A 116 -0.51 14.02 -6.97
C LEU A 116 0.40 13.00 -7.66
N LEU A 117 0.41 12.96 -9.00
CA LEU A 117 1.28 12.08 -9.79
C LEU A 117 2.76 12.28 -9.45
N ARG A 118 3.21 13.54 -9.38
CA ARG A 118 4.60 13.84 -9.01
C ARG A 118 4.92 13.34 -7.60
N ARG A 119 4.03 13.61 -6.65
CA ARG A 119 4.22 13.19 -5.26
C ARG A 119 4.22 11.67 -5.12
N SER A 120 3.34 10.96 -5.83
CA SER A 120 3.31 9.50 -5.80
C SER A 120 4.59 8.87 -6.34
N ILE A 121 5.16 9.45 -7.40
CA ILE A 121 6.45 9.00 -7.95
C ILE A 121 7.59 9.22 -6.96
N ARG A 122 7.58 10.34 -6.22
CA ARG A 122 8.69 10.71 -5.33
C ARG A 122 8.65 10.07 -3.95
N GLN A 123 7.47 9.90 -3.36
CA GLN A 123 7.32 9.43 -1.97
C GLN A 123 6.07 8.57 -1.74
N GLY A 124 5.09 8.63 -2.65
CA GLY A 124 3.77 8.03 -2.48
C GLY A 124 2.70 9.09 -2.21
N ALA A 125 1.46 8.82 -2.61
CA ALA A 125 0.34 9.74 -2.41
C ALA A 125 -1.01 9.04 -2.44
N PHE A 126 -1.98 9.61 -1.74
CA PHE A 126 -3.39 9.28 -1.94
C PHE A 126 -3.93 9.93 -3.22
N PHE A 127 -4.46 9.10 -4.14
CA PHE A 127 -5.18 9.56 -5.33
C PHE A 127 -6.67 9.69 -5.10
N THR A 128 -7.20 8.89 -4.18
CA THR A 128 -8.56 8.96 -3.63
C THR A 128 -8.45 8.74 -2.11
N PRO A 129 -9.51 9.00 -1.33
CA PRO A 129 -9.51 8.68 0.10
C PRO A 129 -9.20 7.21 0.42
N SER A 130 -9.40 6.30 -0.54
CA SER A 130 -9.21 4.85 -0.38
C SER A 130 -8.02 4.27 -1.16
N LEU A 131 -7.36 5.06 -2.01
CA LEU A 131 -6.27 4.58 -2.87
C LEU A 131 -4.97 5.33 -2.55
N TYR A 132 -4.12 4.69 -1.76
CA TYR A 132 -2.73 5.08 -1.60
C TYR A 132 -1.86 4.38 -2.64
N VAL A 133 -1.10 5.15 -3.42
CA VAL A 133 -0.10 4.62 -4.35
C VAL A 133 1.28 4.90 -3.75
N SER A 134 1.92 3.84 -3.24
CA SER A 134 3.30 3.92 -2.72
C SER A 134 4.30 4.20 -3.83
N ARG A 135 5.42 4.85 -3.49
CA ARG A 135 6.59 4.97 -4.38
C ARG A 135 7.04 3.60 -4.90
N GLU A 136 6.94 2.57 -4.08
CA GLU A 136 7.32 1.20 -4.45
C GLU A 136 6.53 0.64 -5.63
N VAL A 137 5.30 1.14 -5.84
CA VAL A 137 4.49 0.76 -7.01
C VAL A 137 5.15 1.27 -8.30
N TRP A 138 5.80 2.43 -8.26
CA TRP A 138 6.51 3.00 -9.41
C TRP A 138 7.87 2.33 -9.64
N MET A 139 8.56 1.94 -8.55
CA MET A 139 9.94 1.43 -8.58
C MET A 139 10.02 -0.09 -8.34
N GLN A 140 9.08 -0.86 -8.89
CA GLN A 140 9.11 -2.32 -8.71
C GLN A 140 10.19 -2.96 -9.58
N ASP A 141 10.90 -3.96 -9.05
CA ASP A 141 11.79 -4.80 -9.87
C ASP A 141 11.03 -5.40 -11.06
N GLY A 142 11.60 -5.29 -12.27
CA GLY A 142 11.01 -5.71 -13.54
C GLY A 142 9.83 -4.88 -14.02
N CYS A 143 9.55 -3.70 -13.44
CA CYS A 143 8.42 -2.85 -13.87
C CYS A 143 8.54 -2.43 -15.34
N GLY A 144 9.78 -2.12 -15.77
CA GLY A 144 10.07 -1.70 -17.13
C GLY A 144 9.53 -2.70 -18.16
N ALA A 145 9.61 -4.01 -17.90
CA ALA A 145 9.13 -5.05 -18.80
C ALA A 145 7.59 -5.14 -18.91
N SER A 146 6.87 -4.67 -17.89
CA SER A 146 5.40 -4.58 -17.91
C SER A 146 4.91 -3.35 -18.67
N LEU A 147 5.75 -2.32 -18.74
CA LEU A 147 5.41 -1.06 -19.40
C LEU A 147 5.90 -1.02 -20.85
N ARG A 148 5.05 -0.45 -21.70
CA ARG A 148 5.36 -0.28 -23.12
C ARG A 148 5.85 1.13 -23.40
N PHE A 149 6.62 1.27 -24.48
CA PHE A 149 7.01 2.56 -25.06
C PHE A 149 7.79 3.48 -24.13
N VAL A 150 8.58 2.92 -23.21
CA VAL A 150 9.39 3.70 -22.25
C VAL A 150 10.29 4.70 -22.98
N GLY A 151 10.96 4.28 -24.07
CA GLY A 151 11.79 5.19 -24.87
C GLY A 151 11.03 6.37 -25.48
N ALA A 152 9.83 6.14 -26.02
CA ALA A 152 8.97 7.19 -26.57
C ALA A 152 8.53 8.18 -25.48
N LYS A 153 8.15 7.66 -24.30
CA LYS A 153 7.75 8.45 -23.14
C LYS A 153 8.90 9.31 -22.60
N ILE A 154 10.12 8.78 -22.56
CA ILE A 154 11.32 9.56 -22.20
C ILE A 154 11.47 10.74 -23.17
N LYS A 155 11.48 10.48 -24.49
CA LYS A 155 11.61 11.54 -25.50
C LYS A 155 10.53 12.61 -25.34
N TYR A 156 9.26 12.19 -25.20
CA TYR A 156 8.14 13.10 -25.01
C TYR A 156 8.32 13.97 -23.76
N THR A 157 8.59 13.36 -22.60
CA THR A 157 8.70 14.10 -21.32
C THR A 157 9.93 15.00 -21.28
N SER A 158 11.07 14.57 -21.82
CA SER A 158 12.26 15.43 -21.93
C SER A 158 12.03 16.60 -22.88
N ALA A 159 11.39 16.36 -24.04
CA ALA A 159 11.10 17.42 -25.00
C ALA A 159 10.05 18.41 -24.46
N LEU A 160 9.08 17.93 -23.69
CA LEU A 160 8.10 18.78 -23.01
C LEU A 160 8.77 19.72 -22.00
N CYS A 161 9.77 19.23 -21.24
CA CYS A 161 10.59 20.09 -20.37
C CYS A 161 11.33 21.16 -21.17
N SER A 162 11.99 20.79 -22.27
CA SER A 162 12.67 21.74 -23.15
C SER A 162 11.72 22.78 -23.74
N ALA A 163 10.49 22.40 -24.07
CA ALA A 163 9.46 23.32 -24.58
C ALA A 163 8.97 24.32 -23.51
N MET A 164 9.02 23.95 -22.22
CA MET A 164 8.68 24.85 -21.11
C MET A 164 9.81 25.82 -20.73
N GLU A 165 11.05 25.55 -21.11
CA GLU A 165 12.21 26.36 -20.69
C GLU A 165 12.13 27.85 -21.11
N PRO A 166 11.74 28.20 -22.35
CA PRO A 166 11.56 29.61 -22.73
C PRO A 166 10.48 30.31 -21.91
N LEU A 167 9.40 29.61 -21.54
CA LEU A 167 8.32 30.16 -20.71
C LEU A 167 8.80 30.38 -19.27
N ARG A 168 9.60 29.46 -18.73
CA ARG A 168 10.17 29.58 -17.38
C ARG A 168 11.16 30.73 -17.23
N SER A 169 11.85 31.09 -18.31
CA SER A 169 12.82 32.20 -18.32
C SER A 169 12.16 33.58 -18.52
N MET A 170 10.85 33.64 -18.73
CA MET A 170 10.12 34.92 -18.84
C MET A 170 10.05 35.62 -17.48
N THR A 171 10.64 36.82 -17.40
CA THR A 171 10.63 37.66 -16.19
C THR A 171 9.42 38.60 -16.10
N THR A 172 8.81 38.95 -17.24
CA THR A 172 7.69 39.90 -17.31
C THR A 172 6.47 39.29 -18.02
N LEU A 173 5.39 39.08 -17.27
CA LEU A 173 4.09 38.62 -17.81
C LEU A 173 3.18 39.76 -18.29
N GLY A 174 3.58 41.02 -18.03
CA GLY A 174 2.81 42.20 -18.45
C GLY A 174 2.86 42.49 -19.95
N ASP A 175 3.86 41.93 -20.65
CA ASP A 175 3.93 41.97 -22.11
C ASP A 175 2.97 40.91 -22.68
N ILE A 176 1.74 41.33 -22.94
CA ILE A 176 0.63 40.47 -23.35
C ILE A 176 0.93 39.81 -24.69
N GLU A 177 1.44 40.56 -25.67
CA GLU A 177 1.75 40.04 -27.02
C GLU A 177 2.85 38.97 -26.95
N LYS A 178 3.92 39.24 -26.20
CA LYS A 178 5.00 38.27 -26.02
C LYS A 178 4.53 37.03 -25.26
N THR A 179 3.72 37.20 -24.22
CA THR A 179 3.18 36.08 -23.45
C THR A 179 2.28 35.20 -24.30
N GLU A 180 1.37 35.80 -25.06
CA GLU A 180 0.50 35.11 -26.01
C GLU A 180 1.32 34.33 -27.04
N MET A 181 2.33 34.96 -27.65
CA MET A 181 3.20 34.32 -28.63
C MET A 181 3.90 33.07 -28.08
N HIS A 182 4.45 33.12 -26.86
CA HIS A 182 5.13 31.96 -26.26
C HIS A 182 4.15 30.85 -25.90
N LEU A 183 2.94 31.19 -25.43
CA LEU A 183 1.90 30.20 -25.13
C LEU A 183 1.40 29.51 -26.40
N ARG A 184 1.15 30.24 -27.49
CA ARG A 184 0.78 29.64 -28.79
C ARG A 184 1.86 28.69 -29.29
N LYS A 185 3.13 29.12 -29.25
CA LYS A 185 4.26 28.27 -29.62
C LYS A 185 4.31 26.98 -28.79
N PHE A 186 4.07 27.06 -27.48
CA PHE A 186 4.03 25.88 -26.63
C PHE A 186 2.88 24.93 -27.00
N VAL A 187 1.68 25.46 -27.27
CA VAL A 187 0.52 24.67 -27.72
C VAL A 187 0.85 23.87 -28.98
N ASP A 188 1.48 24.51 -29.96
CA ASP A 188 1.85 23.88 -31.22
C ASP A 188 2.92 22.80 -31.03
N VAL A 189 3.98 23.11 -30.27
CA VAL A 189 5.04 22.15 -29.95
C VAL A 189 4.51 20.95 -29.17
N GLU A 190 3.67 21.16 -28.15
CA GLU A 190 3.09 20.05 -27.38
C GLU A 190 2.27 19.13 -28.30
N ARG A 191 1.47 19.70 -29.20
CA ARG A 191 0.64 18.96 -30.16
C ARG A 191 1.50 18.10 -31.09
N GLU A 192 2.61 18.62 -31.60
CA GLU A 192 3.55 17.88 -32.44
C GLU A 192 4.25 16.75 -31.67
N LEU A 193 4.68 17.03 -30.43
CA LEU A 193 5.27 16.03 -29.54
C LEU A 193 4.28 14.91 -29.22
N ARG A 194 3.01 15.27 -28.99
CA ARG A 194 1.92 14.34 -28.73
C ARG A 194 1.64 13.45 -29.95
N SER A 195 1.51 14.05 -31.14
CA SER A 195 1.31 13.31 -32.38
C SER A 195 2.45 12.32 -32.65
N THR A 196 3.69 12.71 -32.33
CA THR A 196 4.86 11.85 -32.47
C THR A 196 4.79 10.67 -31.50
N LEU A 197 4.45 10.92 -30.23
CA LEU A 197 4.26 9.89 -29.22
C LEU A 197 3.16 8.90 -29.63
N ASP A 198 2.01 9.41 -30.08
CA ASP A 198 0.87 8.58 -30.48
C ASP A 198 1.20 7.75 -31.73
N SER A 199 1.97 8.30 -32.68
CA SER A 199 2.50 7.56 -33.84
C SER A 199 3.47 6.46 -33.42
N GLU A 200 4.43 6.73 -32.52
CA GLU A 200 5.36 5.71 -32.02
C GLU A 200 4.61 4.58 -31.26
N ILE A 201 3.54 4.92 -30.52
CA ILE A 201 2.68 3.94 -29.85
C ILE A 201 1.85 3.14 -30.86
N GLY A 202 1.34 3.78 -31.91
CA GLY A 202 0.52 3.17 -32.97
C GLY A 202 1.30 2.21 -33.86
N GLN A 203 2.45 2.66 -34.42
CA GLN A 203 3.27 1.88 -35.36
C GLN A 203 3.72 0.52 -34.80
N VAL A 204 3.93 0.43 -33.49
CA VAL A 204 4.35 -0.83 -32.84
C VAL A 204 3.17 -1.77 -32.60
N LYS A 205 1.93 -1.28 -32.49
CA LYS A 205 0.74 -2.17 -32.44
C LYS A 205 0.57 -2.92 -33.76
N ASP A 206 0.97 -2.33 -34.88
CA ASP A 206 0.84 -2.92 -36.23
C ASP A 206 2.02 -3.82 -36.63
N ALA A 207 3.11 -3.82 -35.87
CA ALA A 207 4.26 -4.68 -36.13
C ALA A 207 3.91 -6.17 -35.87
N LYS A 208 3.54 -6.89 -36.94
CA LYS A 208 3.30 -8.34 -36.91
C LYS A 208 4.46 -9.08 -36.22
N PRO A 209 4.17 -10.05 -35.33
CA PRO A 209 5.20 -10.80 -34.61
C PRO A 209 5.99 -11.67 -35.60
N GLN A 210 7.19 -11.22 -35.99
CA GLN A 210 8.14 -12.06 -36.70
C GLN A 210 8.56 -13.24 -35.81
N LYS A 211 8.34 -14.46 -36.31
CA LYS A 211 8.82 -15.72 -35.71
C LYS A 211 10.35 -15.62 -35.49
N LYS A 212 10.79 -15.45 -34.24
CA LYS A 212 12.21 -15.37 -33.87
C LYS A 212 12.58 -16.43 -32.83
N SER A 213 13.76 -17.01 -33.03
CA SER A 213 14.36 -18.13 -32.28
C SER A 213 14.39 -17.90 -30.76
N VAL A 214 14.06 -18.97 -30.02
CA VAL A 214 13.91 -19.02 -28.56
C VAL A 214 15.20 -18.60 -27.83
N TRP A 215 16.38 -18.96 -28.35
CA TRP A 215 17.65 -18.64 -27.70
C TRP A 215 18.03 -17.16 -27.86
N GLY A 216 17.79 -16.60 -29.05
CA GLY A 216 17.94 -15.17 -29.30
C GLY A 216 16.93 -14.34 -28.49
N ALA A 217 15.75 -14.89 -28.20
CA ALA A 217 14.75 -14.25 -27.36
C ALA A 217 15.19 -14.19 -25.88
N LEU A 218 15.85 -15.22 -25.34
CA LEU A 218 16.33 -15.22 -23.96
C LEU A 218 17.49 -14.24 -23.75
N ALA A 219 18.50 -14.26 -24.62
CA ALA A 219 19.64 -13.35 -24.53
C ALA A 219 19.23 -11.88 -24.74
N LYS A 220 18.26 -11.63 -25.65
CA LYS A 220 17.66 -10.29 -25.78
C LYS A 220 16.83 -9.92 -24.56
N LYS A 221 16.05 -10.85 -23.97
CA LYS A 221 15.31 -10.56 -22.73
C LYS A 221 16.27 -10.12 -21.62
N ALA A 222 17.36 -10.84 -21.36
CA ALA A 222 18.30 -10.45 -20.30
C ALA A 222 18.91 -9.04 -20.50
N LYS A 223 19.39 -8.72 -21.71
CA LYS A 223 19.90 -7.37 -22.03
C LYS A 223 18.81 -6.29 -22.03
N LEU A 224 17.60 -6.65 -22.46
CA LEU A 224 16.46 -5.74 -22.46
C LEU A 224 16.01 -5.46 -21.02
N TRP A 225 16.11 -6.41 -20.08
CA TRP A 225 15.70 -6.22 -18.69
C TRP A 225 16.51 -5.13 -17.99
N THR A 226 17.85 -5.23 -18.01
CA THR A 226 18.72 -4.25 -17.35
C THR A 226 18.65 -2.86 -17.98
N HIS A 227 18.62 -2.80 -19.32
CA HIS A 227 18.43 -1.51 -20.01
C HIS A 227 17.02 -0.94 -19.82
N GLN A 228 15.97 -1.75 -19.77
CA GLN A 228 14.60 -1.25 -19.69
C GLN A 228 14.22 -0.77 -18.29
N GLU A 229 14.74 -1.40 -17.22
CA GLU A 229 14.57 -0.92 -15.85
C GLU A 229 15.23 0.45 -15.65
N SER A 230 16.52 0.56 -15.98
CA SER A 230 17.26 1.84 -15.92
C SER A 230 16.61 2.93 -16.77
N ASN A 231 16.02 2.57 -17.91
CA ASN A 231 15.27 3.51 -18.74
C ASN A 231 13.97 4.00 -18.07
N TYR A 232 13.29 3.18 -17.26
CA TYR A 232 12.05 3.62 -16.63
C TYR A 232 12.29 4.62 -15.49
N ASP A 233 13.37 4.47 -14.72
CA ASP A 233 13.77 5.47 -13.72
C ASP A 233 14.07 6.83 -14.38
N VAL A 234 14.73 6.80 -15.54
CA VAL A 234 14.94 8.00 -16.37
C VAL A 234 13.60 8.59 -16.84
N CYS A 235 12.66 7.74 -17.26
CA CYS A 235 11.31 8.15 -17.64
C CYS A 235 10.57 8.83 -16.47
N LEU A 236 10.64 8.27 -15.27
CA LEU A 236 10.02 8.84 -14.07
C LEU A 236 10.66 10.17 -13.66
N THR A 237 11.97 10.31 -13.85
CA THR A 237 12.71 11.55 -13.59
C THR A 237 12.25 12.68 -14.52
N TRP A 238 12.14 12.40 -15.82
CA TRP A 238 11.63 13.37 -16.79
C TRP A 238 10.15 13.66 -16.58
N ALA A 239 9.33 12.64 -16.31
CA ALA A 239 7.91 12.82 -16.00
C ALA A 239 7.72 13.70 -14.76
N SER A 240 8.46 13.44 -13.67
CA SER A 240 8.42 14.25 -12.45
C SER A 240 8.82 15.71 -12.71
N SER A 241 9.83 15.91 -13.56
CA SER A 241 10.28 17.25 -13.97
C SER A 241 9.22 17.98 -14.79
N ALA A 242 8.60 17.30 -15.76
CA ALA A 242 7.54 17.86 -16.58
C ALA A 242 6.29 18.23 -15.75
N LEU A 243 5.90 17.35 -14.81
CA LEU A 243 4.79 17.61 -13.88
C LEU A 243 5.05 18.83 -12.99
N GLU A 244 6.28 19.01 -12.54
CA GLU A 244 6.69 20.17 -11.74
C GLU A 244 6.72 21.47 -12.56
N GLN A 245 7.36 21.43 -13.73
CA GLN A 245 7.48 22.60 -14.59
C GLN A 245 6.11 23.06 -15.11
N GLY A 246 5.22 22.12 -15.41
CA GLY A 246 3.85 22.40 -15.85
C GLY A 246 3.00 23.16 -14.82
N GLN A 247 3.40 23.20 -13.53
CA GLN A 247 2.74 24.04 -12.53
C GLN A 247 2.86 25.54 -12.83
N LEU A 248 3.76 25.93 -13.74
CA LEU A 248 3.85 27.30 -14.26
C LEU A 248 2.52 27.79 -14.84
N PHE A 249 1.83 26.95 -15.63
CA PHE A 249 0.61 27.35 -16.33
C PHE A 249 -0.56 27.63 -15.38
N GLU A 250 -0.68 26.87 -14.29
CA GLU A 250 -1.67 27.16 -13.25
C GLU A 250 -1.39 28.51 -12.58
N ARG A 251 -0.11 28.79 -12.25
CA ARG A 251 0.30 30.06 -11.64
C ARG A 251 -0.01 31.24 -12.56
N TRP A 252 0.27 31.10 -13.86
CA TRP A 252 -0.03 32.14 -14.84
C TRP A 252 -1.53 32.35 -15.00
N HIS A 253 -2.31 31.27 -15.03
CA HIS A 253 -3.77 31.39 -15.11
C HIS A 253 -4.33 32.12 -13.89
N ILE A 254 -3.85 31.79 -12.68
CA ILE A 254 -4.25 32.48 -11.45
C ILE A 254 -3.88 33.97 -11.52
N TYR A 255 -2.66 34.29 -11.96
CA TYR A 255 -2.20 35.67 -12.12
C TYR A 255 -3.11 36.48 -13.07
N PHE A 256 -3.36 35.99 -14.28
CA PHE A 256 -4.18 36.71 -15.26
C PHE A 256 -5.65 36.77 -14.84
N ALA A 257 -6.20 35.70 -14.25
CA ALA A 257 -7.58 35.69 -13.75
C ALA A 257 -7.78 36.69 -12.59
N GLN A 258 -6.78 36.87 -11.74
CA GLN A 258 -6.80 37.87 -10.68
C GLN A 258 -6.67 39.29 -11.25
N ALA A 259 -5.80 39.50 -12.24
CA ALA A 259 -5.59 40.81 -12.87
C ALA A 259 -6.85 41.39 -13.54
N VAL A 260 -7.77 40.53 -14.01
CA VAL A 260 -9.02 40.94 -14.66
C VAL A 260 -10.25 40.82 -13.75
N LYS A 261 -10.06 40.47 -12.48
CA LYS A 261 -11.17 40.27 -11.55
C LYS A 261 -11.94 41.58 -11.35
N GLY A 262 -13.22 41.58 -11.74
CA GLY A 262 -14.09 42.75 -11.64
C GLY A 262 -14.03 43.70 -12.85
N LEU A 263 -13.19 43.41 -13.85
CA LEU A 263 -13.21 44.15 -15.12
C LEU A 263 -14.21 43.52 -16.10
N SER A 264 -15.07 44.35 -16.67
CA SER A 264 -15.97 43.98 -17.76
C SER A 264 -16.05 45.14 -18.79
N PRO A 265 -15.68 44.91 -20.06
CA PRO A 265 -15.21 43.66 -20.64
C PRO A 265 -13.76 43.32 -20.24
N VAL A 266 -13.42 42.03 -20.28
CA VAL A 266 -12.03 41.57 -20.12
C VAL A 266 -11.22 42.02 -21.34
N PRO A 267 -10.00 42.59 -21.16
CA PRO A 267 -9.14 42.96 -22.29
C PRO A 267 -8.89 41.77 -23.24
N PRO A 268 -9.06 41.91 -24.56
CA PRO A 268 -9.02 40.79 -25.50
C PRO A 268 -7.74 39.96 -25.43
N GLY A 269 -6.57 40.60 -25.29
CA GLY A 269 -5.30 39.89 -25.17
C GLY A 269 -5.19 39.04 -23.91
N ILE A 270 -5.77 39.50 -22.78
CA ILE A 270 -5.80 38.70 -21.55
C ILE A 270 -6.78 37.53 -21.69
N GLN A 271 -7.92 37.74 -22.35
CA GLN A 271 -8.87 36.66 -22.62
C GLN A 271 -8.22 35.54 -23.46
N LEU A 272 -7.49 35.90 -24.52
CA LEU A 272 -6.74 34.93 -25.34
C LEU A 272 -5.70 34.15 -24.53
N ILE A 273 -4.97 34.82 -23.63
CA ILE A 273 -4.01 34.15 -22.74
C ILE A 273 -4.73 33.15 -21.82
N LEU A 274 -5.86 33.52 -21.23
CA LEU A 274 -6.64 32.63 -20.36
C LEU A 274 -7.12 31.40 -21.13
N ASP A 275 -7.62 31.58 -22.35
CA ASP A 275 -8.07 30.49 -23.22
C ASP A 275 -6.92 29.56 -23.62
N LEU A 276 -5.76 30.11 -23.96
CA LEU A 276 -4.54 29.34 -24.26
C LEU A 276 -4.08 28.52 -23.05
N LEU A 277 -4.08 29.12 -21.85
CA LEU A 277 -3.71 28.41 -20.62
C LEU A 277 -4.67 27.25 -20.33
N GLN A 278 -5.97 27.46 -20.52
CA GLN A 278 -6.96 26.38 -20.41
C GLN A 278 -6.72 25.27 -21.43
N HIS A 279 -6.41 25.63 -22.67
CA HIS A 279 -6.08 24.66 -23.72
C HIS A 279 -4.82 23.85 -23.36
N ILE A 280 -3.78 24.49 -22.85
CA ILE A 280 -2.57 23.83 -22.35
C ILE A 280 -2.91 22.87 -21.21
N GLY A 281 -3.79 23.26 -20.28
CA GLY A 281 -4.29 22.37 -19.24
C GLY A 281 -4.92 21.10 -19.82
N ILE A 282 -5.74 21.23 -20.86
CA ILE A 282 -6.35 20.08 -21.56
C ILE A 282 -5.27 19.18 -22.19
N GLN A 283 -4.29 19.77 -22.89
CA GLN A 283 -3.19 19.04 -23.52
C GLN A 283 -2.33 18.28 -22.50
N LEU A 284 -1.99 18.91 -21.38
CA LEU A 284 -1.22 18.25 -20.30
C LEU A 284 -2.03 17.15 -19.61
N TYR A 285 -3.34 17.30 -19.51
CA TYR A 285 -4.22 16.26 -19.00
C TYR A 285 -4.30 15.05 -19.94
N SER A 286 -4.81 15.27 -21.17
CA SER A 286 -4.98 14.22 -22.18
C SER A 286 -3.65 13.57 -22.54
N GLY A 287 -2.58 14.34 -22.37
CA GLY A 287 -1.24 13.93 -22.64
C GLY A 287 -0.52 13.29 -21.45
N LEU A 288 0.18 14.13 -20.69
CA LEU A 288 1.10 13.72 -19.63
C LEU A 288 0.38 12.94 -18.51
N CYS A 289 -0.79 13.42 -18.08
CA CYS A 289 -1.50 12.78 -16.98
C CYS A 289 -2.08 11.42 -17.38
N VAL A 290 -2.74 11.33 -18.53
CA VAL A 290 -3.40 10.10 -18.97
C VAL A 290 -2.41 8.95 -19.15
N PHE A 291 -1.23 9.16 -19.76
CA PHE A 291 -0.29 8.05 -19.92
C PHE A 291 0.31 7.61 -18.57
N LEU A 292 0.57 8.55 -17.65
CA LEU A 292 1.06 8.20 -16.31
C LEU A 292 0.00 7.46 -15.50
N LEU A 293 -1.27 7.85 -15.61
CA LEU A 293 -2.38 7.11 -15.00
C LEU A 293 -2.50 5.71 -15.58
N HIS A 294 -2.31 5.54 -16.89
CA HIS A 294 -2.32 4.21 -17.50
C HIS A 294 -1.18 3.33 -17.00
N ASP A 295 0.04 3.88 -16.92
CA ASP A 295 1.18 3.17 -16.35
C ASP A 295 0.95 2.84 -14.88
N MET A 296 0.41 3.78 -14.10
CA MET A 296 0.04 3.57 -12.70
C MET A 296 -0.92 2.41 -12.54
N THR A 297 -1.99 2.34 -13.35
CA THR A 297 -2.96 1.23 -13.29
C THR A 297 -2.27 -0.12 -13.51
N ILE A 298 -1.45 -0.24 -14.56
CA ILE A 298 -0.70 -1.48 -14.85
C ILE A 298 0.23 -1.86 -13.69
N LEU A 299 0.91 -0.86 -13.11
CA LEU A 299 1.83 -1.10 -12.00
C LEU A 299 1.11 -1.47 -10.70
N VAL A 300 -0.04 -0.85 -10.41
CA VAL A 300 -0.86 -1.20 -9.23
C VAL A 300 -1.37 -2.63 -9.34
N GLU A 301 -1.92 -3.03 -10.50
CA GLU A 301 -2.38 -4.41 -10.74
C GLU A 301 -1.23 -5.41 -10.58
N ARG A 302 -0.05 -5.08 -11.13
CA ARG A 302 1.16 -5.89 -10.99
C ARG A 302 1.60 -6.01 -9.53
N TYR A 303 1.58 -4.91 -8.78
CA TYR A 303 1.97 -4.88 -7.37
C TYR A 303 1.03 -5.76 -6.53
N GLN A 304 -0.29 -5.59 -6.71
CA GLN A 304 -1.31 -6.41 -6.05
C GLN A 304 -1.14 -7.91 -6.37
N SER A 305 -0.87 -8.27 -7.63
CA SER A 305 -0.60 -9.66 -8.03
C SER A 305 0.65 -10.23 -7.34
N LYS A 306 1.71 -9.43 -7.20
CA LYS A 306 2.93 -9.84 -6.46
C LYS A 306 2.64 -10.02 -4.96
N CYS A 307 1.91 -9.09 -4.34
CA CYS A 307 1.50 -9.19 -2.94
C CYS A 307 0.67 -10.45 -2.70
N GLN A 308 -0.33 -10.72 -3.54
CA GLN A 308 -1.16 -11.92 -3.43
C GLN A 308 -0.32 -13.20 -3.51
N LYS A 309 0.57 -13.30 -4.52
CA LYS A 309 1.49 -14.44 -4.66
C LYS A 309 2.42 -14.61 -3.46
N SER A 310 2.87 -13.52 -2.85
CA SER A 310 3.71 -13.55 -1.66
C SER A 310 2.92 -14.12 -0.46
N VAL A 311 1.70 -13.64 -0.24
CA VAL A 311 0.82 -14.12 0.83
C VAL A 311 0.45 -15.59 0.65
N THR A 312 0.17 -16.04 -0.57
CA THR A 312 -0.10 -17.45 -0.86
C THR A 312 1.02 -18.37 -0.39
N ARG A 313 2.29 -17.92 -0.38
CA ARG A 313 3.43 -18.70 0.13
C ARG A 313 3.48 -18.81 1.65
N LEU A 314 2.83 -17.90 2.37
CA LEU A 314 2.76 -17.90 3.84
C LEU A 314 1.60 -18.76 4.36
N LEU A 315 0.64 -19.09 3.51
CA LEU A 315 -0.53 -19.86 3.90
C LEU A 315 -0.21 -21.36 3.82
N PRO A 316 -0.52 -22.14 4.89
CA PRO A 316 -0.11 -23.54 5.01
C PRO A 316 -0.76 -24.48 3.98
N VAL A 317 -1.83 -24.02 3.35
CA VAL A 317 -2.58 -24.70 2.30
C VAL A 317 -2.73 -23.67 1.19
N GLU A 318 -2.48 -24.01 -0.07
CA GLU A 318 -2.80 -23.11 -1.20
C GLU A 318 -4.25 -22.64 -1.04
N PRO A 319 -4.52 -21.41 -0.59
CA PRO A 319 -5.87 -20.92 -0.65
C PRO A 319 -6.19 -20.87 -2.15
N LYS A 320 -7.24 -21.56 -2.56
CA LYS A 320 -8.01 -21.07 -3.69
C LYS A 320 -8.58 -19.73 -3.24
N LEU A 321 -7.78 -18.67 -3.30
CA LEU A 321 -8.29 -17.31 -3.30
C LEU A 321 -9.08 -17.24 -4.59
N GLU A 322 -10.34 -17.64 -4.52
CA GLU A 322 -11.28 -17.56 -5.61
C GLU A 322 -11.15 -16.13 -6.12
N SER A 323 -10.65 -15.99 -7.35
CA SER A 323 -10.63 -14.73 -8.04
C SER A 323 -12.07 -14.25 -8.03
N GLY A 324 -12.37 -13.28 -7.17
CA GLY A 324 -13.70 -12.74 -7.00
C GLY A 324 -14.24 -12.38 -8.37
N GLY A 325 -15.06 -13.27 -8.90
CA GLY A 325 -15.85 -13.02 -10.08
C GLY A 325 -16.78 -11.87 -9.72
N ALA A 326 -16.70 -10.82 -10.52
CA ALA A 326 -17.73 -9.81 -10.74
C ALA A 326 -18.91 -9.86 -9.74
N ILE A 327 -18.81 -9.09 -8.66
CA ILE A 327 -20.01 -8.59 -7.99
C ILE A 327 -20.27 -7.21 -8.59
N ILE A 328 -21.13 -7.23 -9.61
CA ILE A 328 -22.09 -6.20 -10.09
C ILE A 328 -21.71 -4.74 -9.83
#